data_AF-A0A7V8XGH2-F1
#
_entry.id   AF-A0A7V8XGH2-F1
#
_cell.length_a   1.000
_cell.length_b   1.000
_cell.length_c   1.000
_cell.angle_alpha   90.00
_cell.angle_beta   90.00
_cell.angle_gamma   90.00
#
_symmetry.space_group_name_H-M   'P 1'
#
loop_
_entity.id
_entity.type
_entity.pdbx_description
1 polymer ?
#
loop_
_entity_poly.entity_id
_entity_poly.type
_entity_poly.pdbx_seq_one_letter_code
_entity_poly.pdbx_strand_id
1 'polypeptide(L)'
;MTVVVTNDDGIESPGIHALAAILHSLGHDPVVVAPERDMSGSSAAIGHIDFDKPTKVRSVRLPEPARHVRAFSVNGPPGFAALLAAQEGIDGVRPEFLVSGINAGTNTGHSILHSGTVGAALTAASFGLSALAVSLAVADPMPWDDARDHIEEALGLLAEAPRSTVLNVNVPARAAAAAGGLRWAILDRFGSFRVAVADRHDAQVQLEYRATGTKLDPDSDTALVESGYATVTALEAIRAIPPDELPEREPPPTPEPRLAPGPGEMPAAD
;
A
#
# COMPACT_ATOMS: atom_id res chain seq x y z
N MET A 1 18.09 -11.28 -3.18
CA MET A 1 17.54 -10.43 -2.11
C MET A 1 16.27 -11.06 -1.60
N THR A 2 16.00 -11.02 -0.30
CA THR A 2 14.72 -11.48 0.26
C THR A 2 13.68 -10.37 0.15
N VAL A 3 12.54 -10.68 -0.46
CA VAL A 3 11.44 -9.75 -0.72
C VAL A 3 10.16 -10.31 -0.13
N VAL A 4 9.41 -9.51 0.64
CA VAL A 4 8.08 -9.93 1.09
C VAL A 4 7.03 -9.50 0.08
N VAL A 5 6.10 -10.40 -0.21
CA VAL A 5 5.02 -10.20 -1.17
C VAL A 5 3.67 -10.23 -0.44
N THR A 6 2.81 -9.24 -0.69
CA THR A 6 1.43 -9.17 -0.16
C THR A 6 0.47 -8.65 -1.24
N ASN A 7 -0.83 -8.63 -0.96
CA ASN A 7 -1.87 -7.98 -1.78
C ASN A 7 -3.13 -7.72 -0.94
N ASP A 8 -4.14 -7.06 -1.49
CA ASP A 8 -5.48 -6.96 -0.91
C ASP A 8 -6.51 -7.95 -1.47
N ASP A 9 -6.30 -8.55 -2.64
CA ASP A 9 -7.21 -9.57 -3.21
C ASP A 9 -7.19 -10.93 -2.46
N GLY A 10 -6.19 -11.13 -1.61
CA GLY A 10 -5.98 -12.35 -0.82
C GLY A 10 -5.05 -13.37 -1.46
N ILE A 11 -4.64 -14.36 -0.64
CA ILE A 11 -3.57 -15.31 -0.95
C ILE A 11 -3.88 -16.27 -2.10
N GLU A 12 -5.15 -16.47 -2.42
CA GLU A 12 -5.59 -17.33 -3.53
C GLU A 12 -5.72 -16.58 -4.86
N SER A 13 -5.46 -15.26 -4.88
CA SER A 13 -5.61 -14.46 -6.11
C SER A 13 -4.55 -14.81 -7.17
N PRO A 14 -4.90 -14.83 -8.47
CA PRO A 14 -3.92 -15.05 -9.53
C PRO A 14 -2.80 -14.00 -9.58
N GLY A 15 -3.11 -12.75 -9.23
CA GLY A 15 -2.17 -11.62 -9.30
C GLY A 15 -0.99 -11.77 -8.33
N ILE A 16 -1.23 -12.24 -7.10
CA ILE A 16 -0.13 -12.47 -6.14
C ILE A 16 0.70 -13.72 -6.49
N HIS A 17 0.08 -14.73 -7.11
CA HIS A 17 0.81 -15.91 -7.61
C HIS A 17 1.74 -15.52 -8.75
N ALA A 18 1.24 -14.71 -9.70
CA ALA A 18 2.05 -14.19 -10.79
C ALA A 18 3.20 -13.33 -10.26
N LEU A 19 2.92 -12.40 -9.32
CA LEU A 19 3.95 -11.55 -8.71
C LEU A 19 5.07 -12.38 -8.06
N ALA A 20 4.70 -13.37 -7.25
CA ALA A 20 5.66 -14.25 -6.59
C ALA A 20 6.55 -15.00 -7.60
N ALA A 21 5.96 -15.51 -8.69
CA ALA A 21 6.70 -16.19 -9.75
C ALA A 21 7.59 -15.23 -10.56
N ILE A 22 7.12 -14.02 -10.86
CA ILE A 22 7.90 -12.96 -11.51
C ILE A 22 9.15 -12.66 -10.69
N LEU A 23 8.99 -12.35 -9.40
CA LEU A 23 10.10 -12.02 -8.50
C LEU A 23 11.10 -13.17 -8.39
N HIS A 24 10.63 -14.41 -8.27
CA HIS A 24 11.51 -15.57 -8.28
C HIS A 24 12.30 -15.69 -9.59
N SER A 25 11.62 -15.51 -10.73
CA SER A 25 12.25 -15.60 -12.05
C SER A 25 13.26 -14.48 -12.35
N LEU A 26 13.19 -13.37 -11.61
CA LEU A 26 14.17 -12.28 -11.61
C LEU A 26 15.35 -12.54 -10.66
N GLY A 27 15.38 -13.69 -9.97
CA GLY A 27 16.46 -14.08 -9.07
C GLY A 27 16.31 -13.58 -7.63
N HIS A 28 15.14 -13.07 -7.25
CA HIS A 28 14.83 -12.76 -5.84
C HIS A 28 14.39 -14.01 -5.07
N ASP A 29 14.41 -13.91 -3.74
CA ASP A 29 13.86 -14.91 -2.81
C ASP A 29 12.54 -14.34 -2.24
N PRO A 30 11.40 -14.51 -2.95
CA PRO A 30 10.13 -14.00 -2.49
C PRO A 30 9.57 -14.84 -1.33
N VAL A 31 8.89 -14.18 -0.40
CA VAL A 31 8.08 -14.82 0.63
C VAL A 31 6.70 -14.16 0.66
N VAL A 32 5.66 -14.94 0.38
CA VAL A 32 4.28 -14.43 0.35
C VAL A 32 3.70 -14.42 1.76
N VAL A 33 3.17 -13.27 2.17
CA VAL A 33 2.43 -13.08 3.42
C VAL A 33 1.22 -12.25 3.07
N ALA A 34 0.03 -12.86 3.01
CA ALA A 34 -1.14 -12.21 2.44
C ALA A 34 -2.43 -12.53 3.20
N PRO A 35 -3.47 -11.67 3.10
CA PRO A 35 -4.78 -11.94 3.66
C PRO A 35 -5.37 -13.28 3.21
N GLU A 36 -6.14 -13.94 4.08
CA GLU A 36 -6.89 -15.16 3.72
C GLU A 36 -7.99 -14.91 2.66
N ARG A 37 -8.49 -13.68 2.58
CA ARG A 37 -9.60 -13.29 1.71
C ARG A 37 -9.39 -11.89 1.17
N ASP A 38 -10.19 -11.52 0.19
CA ASP A 38 -10.30 -10.16 -0.33
C ASP A 38 -10.58 -9.16 0.80
N MET A 39 -9.74 -8.13 0.86
CA MET A 39 -9.76 -7.01 1.80
C MET A 39 -9.57 -5.68 1.03
N SER A 40 -10.04 -5.61 -0.22
CA SER A 40 -10.08 -4.40 -1.04
C SER A 40 -10.75 -3.24 -0.29
N GLY A 41 -10.23 -2.03 -0.46
CA GLY A 41 -10.74 -0.86 0.25
C GLY A 41 -10.25 -0.71 1.70
N SER A 42 -9.38 -1.62 2.17
CA SER A 42 -8.87 -1.59 3.56
C SER A 42 -7.84 -0.49 3.82
N SER A 43 -7.31 0.18 2.78
CA SER A 43 -6.26 1.20 2.92
C SER A 43 -5.07 0.63 3.73
N ALA A 44 -4.46 1.44 4.59
CA ALA A 44 -3.38 1.06 5.50
C ALA A 44 -3.87 0.43 6.81
N ALA A 45 -5.10 -0.09 6.88
CA ALA A 45 -5.62 -0.68 8.11
C ALA A 45 -4.80 -1.92 8.52
N ILE A 46 -4.52 -2.03 9.82
CA ILE A 46 -3.87 -3.21 10.42
C ILE A 46 -4.88 -4.15 11.10
N GLY A 47 -6.17 -3.84 10.96
CA GLY A 47 -7.27 -4.61 11.55
C GLY A 47 -7.47 -4.34 13.03
N HIS A 48 -8.29 -5.17 13.67
CA HIS A 48 -8.48 -5.13 15.12
C HIS A 48 -7.33 -5.86 15.81
N ILE A 49 -6.61 -5.16 16.67
CA ILE A 49 -5.52 -5.73 17.47
C ILE A 49 -6.09 -6.09 18.85
N ASP A 50 -6.14 -7.39 19.14
CA ASP A 50 -6.46 -7.95 20.45
C ASP A 50 -5.16 -8.51 21.06
N PHE A 51 -4.64 -7.88 22.11
CA PHE A 51 -3.38 -8.29 22.74
C PHE A 51 -3.50 -9.62 23.49
N ASP A 52 -4.72 -10.04 23.84
CA ASP A 52 -4.99 -11.30 24.53
C ASP A 52 -5.27 -12.45 23.55
N LYS A 53 -5.52 -12.14 22.27
CA LYS A 53 -5.81 -13.13 21.22
C LYS A 53 -4.90 -12.98 20.01
N PRO A 54 -3.95 -13.91 19.81
CA PRO A 54 -3.01 -13.80 18.70
C PRO A 54 -3.73 -13.94 17.33
N THR A 55 -3.31 -13.10 16.38
CA THR A 55 -3.72 -13.22 14.97
C THR A 55 -3.20 -14.52 14.38
N LYS A 56 -4.07 -15.28 13.72
CA LYS A 56 -3.71 -16.56 13.10
C LYS A 56 -2.90 -16.35 11.82
N VAL A 57 -1.74 -16.98 11.74
CA VAL A 57 -0.91 -17.09 10.54
C VAL A 57 -0.74 -18.58 10.20
N ARG A 58 -0.92 -18.95 8.93
CA ARG A 58 -0.83 -20.35 8.48
C ARG A 58 0.10 -20.46 7.28
N SER A 59 1.04 -21.40 7.30
CA SER A 59 1.76 -21.77 6.09
C SER A 59 0.80 -22.44 5.09
N VAL A 60 0.88 -22.02 3.84
CA VAL A 60 0.09 -22.56 2.73
C VAL A 60 0.98 -22.85 1.54
N ARG A 61 0.48 -23.64 0.59
CA ARG A 61 1.16 -23.93 -0.67
C ARG A 61 0.41 -23.23 -1.80
N LEU A 62 1.10 -22.31 -2.49
CA LEU A 62 0.55 -21.63 -3.66
C LEU A 62 0.37 -22.62 -4.83
N PRO A 63 -0.53 -22.34 -5.78
CA PRO A 63 -0.61 -23.06 -7.03
C PRO A 63 0.58 -22.72 -7.96
N GLU A 64 0.64 -23.39 -9.10
CA GLU A 64 1.55 -22.94 -10.18
C GLU A 64 1.15 -21.53 -10.66
N PRO A 65 2.10 -20.68 -11.06
CA PRO A 65 3.54 -20.97 -11.21
C PRO A 65 4.38 -20.79 -9.93
N ALA A 66 3.77 -20.42 -8.79
CA ALA A 66 4.48 -20.05 -7.56
C ALA A 66 4.55 -21.16 -6.49
N ARG A 67 4.31 -22.43 -6.86
CA ARG A 67 4.25 -23.56 -5.89
C ARG A 67 5.50 -23.72 -5.02
N HIS A 68 6.66 -23.29 -5.53
CA HIS A 68 7.95 -23.39 -4.87
C HIS A 68 8.23 -22.22 -3.90
N VAL A 69 7.41 -21.16 -3.92
CA VAL A 69 7.56 -19.98 -3.07
C VAL A 69 6.95 -20.23 -1.69
N ARG A 70 7.66 -19.81 -0.64
CA ARG A 70 7.13 -19.87 0.74
C ARG A 70 5.94 -18.92 0.88
N ALA A 71 4.84 -19.38 1.47
CA ALA A 71 3.63 -18.59 1.59
C ALA A 71 2.92 -18.77 2.94
N PHE A 72 2.39 -17.66 3.45
CA PHE A 72 1.68 -17.57 4.72
C PHE A 72 0.36 -16.79 4.54
N SER A 73 -0.74 -17.44 4.88
CA SER A 73 -2.07 -16.83 4.97
C SER A 73 -2.25 -16.20 6.34
N VAL A 74 -2.70 -14.95 6.36
CA VAL A 74 -2.93 -14.17 7.58
C VAL A 74 -4.41 -13.82 7.72
N ASN A 75 -4.96 -14.03 8.91
CA ASN A 75 -6.32 -13.57 9.23
C ASN A 75 -6.30 -12.08 9.62
N GLY A 76 -6.00 -11.22 8.65
CA GLY A 76 -5.93 -9.77 8.84
C GLY A 76 -5.78 -9.03 7.51
N PRO A 77 -5.86 -7.69 7.51
CA PRO A 77 -5.69 -6.90 6.30
C PRO A 77 -4.22 -6.87 5.83
N PRO A 78 -3.95 -6.41 4.61
CA PRO A 78 -2.60 -6.38 4.06
C PRO A 78 -1.65 -5.43 4.80
N GLY A 79 -2.16 -4.36 5.40
CA GLY A 79 -1.37 -3.49 6.27
C GLY A 79 -0.78 -4.25 7.47
N PHE A 80 -1.48 -5.24 8.00
CA PHE A 80 -0.94 -6.10 9.07
C PHE A 80 0.17 -7.02 8.56
N ALA A 81 0.03 -7.61 7.37
CA ALA A 81 1.11 -8.37 6.75
C ALA A 81 2.37 -7.53 6.50
N ALA A 82 2.19 -6.29 6.04
CA ALA A 82 3.28 -5.34 5.85
C ALA A 82 3.96 -4.93 7.17
N LEU A 83 3.18 -4.72 8.23
CA LEU A 83 3.70 -4.44 9.57
C LEU A 83 4.59 -5.59 10.08
N LEU A 84 4.12 -6.84 9.96
CA LEU A 84 4.89 -8.03 10.34
C LEU A 84 6.22 -8.08 9.59
N ALA A 85 6.19 -7.87 8.27
CA ALA A 85 7.38 -7.88 7.42
C ALA A 85 8.40 -6.81 7.82
N ALA A 86 7.95 -5.58 8.11
CA ALA A 86 8.82 -4.46 8.42
C ALA A 86 9.44 -4.56 9.84
N GLN A 87 8.67 -4.99 10.84
CA GLN A 87 9.11 -5.00 12.24
C GLN A 87 9.86 -6.29 12.61
N GLU A 88 9.24 -7.43 12.36
CA GLU A 88 9.72 -8.75 12.80
C GLU A 88 10.53 -9.48 11.70
N GLY A 89 10.30 -9.14 10.44
CA GLY A 89 10.79 -9.92 9.31
C GLY A 89 10.03 -11.24 9.18
N ILE A 90 10.52 -12.12 8.29
CA ILE A 90 9.92 -13.45 8.07
C ILE A 90 10.96 -14.53 8.34
N ASP A 91 10.63 -15.44 9.24
CA ASP A 91 11.53 -16.51 9.73
C ASP A 91 12.90 -15.97 10.21
N GLY A 92 12.90 -14.79 10.84
CA GLY A 92 14.12 -14.14 11.37
C GLY A 92 14.97 -13.44 10.31
N VAL A 93 14.54 -13.39 9.05
CA VAL A 93 15.20 -12.65 7.97
C VAL A 93 14.47 -11.33 7.74
N ARG A 94 15.20 -10.22 7.81
CA ARG A 94 14.66 -8.91 7.43
C ARG A 94 14.65 -8.77 5.91
N PRO A 95 13.49 -8.50 5.28
CA PRO A 95 13.44 -8.28 3.85
C PRO A 95 14.09 -6.96 3.46
N GLU A 96 14.57 -6.88 2.21
CA GLU A 96 15.10 -5.64 1.65
C GLU A 96 13.98 -4.71 1.16
N PHE A 97 12.93 -5.31 0.58
CA PHE A 97 11.75 -4.61 0.09
C PHE A 97 10.47 -5.38 0.40
N LEU A 98 9.35 -4.65 0.42
CA LEU A 98 8.01 -5.23 0.30
C LEU A 98 7.44 -4.91 -1.08
N VAL A 99 6.82 -5.90 -1.74
CA VAL A 99 6.08 -5.70 -2.99
C VAL A 99 4.62 -6.11 -2.79
N SER A 100 3.71 -5.18 -3.02
CA SER A 100 2.27 -5.34 -2.84
C SER A 100 1.58 -5.39 -4.21
N GLY A 101 0.85 -6.47 -4.51
CA GLY A 101 0.14 -6.66 -5.78
C GLY A 101 0.19 -8.10 -6.31
N ILE A 102 0.05 -8.34 -7.62
CA ILE A 102 -0.40 -7.37 -8.64
C ILE A 102 -1.91 -7.21 -8.51
N ASN A 103 -2.37 -5.99 -8.25
CA ASN A 103 -3.80 -5.69 -8.13
C ASN A 103 -4.51 -5.75 -9.49
N ALA A 104 -5.71 -6.34 -9.54
CA ALA A 104 -6.59 -6.30 -10.70
C ALA A 104 -7.31 -4.94 -10.80
N GLY A 105 -6.74 -4.02 -11.56
CA GLY A 105 -7.22 -2.66 -11.70
C GLY A 105 -6.18 -1.64 -11.23
N THR A 106 -6.22 -0.46 -11.84
CA THR A 106 -5.24 0.60 -11.58
C THR A 106 -5.52 1.30 -10.25
N ASN A 107 -4.46 1.64 -9.52
CA ASN A 107 -4.49 2.51 -8.34
C ASN A 107 -3.83 3.84 -8.71
N THR A 108 -4.62 4.77 -9.23
CA THR A 108 -4.15 6.09 -9.70
C THR A 108 -4.86 7.24 -8.98
N GLY A 109 -4.18 8.38 -8.92
CA GLY A 109 -4.68 9.60 -8.29
C GLY A 109 -5.01 9.45 -6.81
N HIS A 110 -5.80 10.35 -6.24
CA HIS A 110 -6.06 10.36 -4.80
C HIS A 110 -6.89 9.15 -4.29
N SER A 111 -7.52 8.37 -5.17
CA SER A 111 -8.24 7.16 -4.76
C SER A 111 -7.31 6.10 -4.19
N ILE A 112 -5.99 6.17 -4.45
CA ILE A 112 -4.99 5.30 -3.82
C ILE A 112 -5.06 5.31 -2.30
N LEU A 113 -5.60 6.37 -1.68
CA LEU A 113 -5.83 6.43 -0.25
C LEU A 113 -6.67 5.24 0.25
N HIS A 114 -7.58 4.73 -0.57
CA HIS A 114 -8.47 3.62 -0.22
C HIS A 114 -7.92 2.25 -0.65
N SER A 115 -6.83 2.21 -1.42
CA SER A 115 -6.24 0.98 -1.92
C SER A 115 -5.57 0.19 -0.79
N GLY A 116 -5.92 -1.09 -0.64
CA GLY A 116 -5.21 -1.98 0.28
C GLY A 116 -3.82 -2.33 -0.27
N THR A 117 -3.68 -2.48 -1.59
CA THR A 117 -2.40 -2.68 -2.27
C THR A 117 -1.42 -1.53 -1.97
N VAL A 118 -1.82 -0.27 -2.19
CA VAL A 118 -0.95 0.89 -1.89
C VAL A 118 -0.83 1.10 -0.37
N GLY A 119 -1.90 0.89 0.38
CA GLY A 119 -1.91 0.99 1.84
C GLY A 119 -0.86 0.10 2.50
N ALA A 120 -0.71 -1.15 2.05
CA ALA A 120 0.32 -2.07 2.54
C ALA A 120 1.75 -1.55 2.32
N ALA A 121 2.02 -0.98 1.12
CA ALA A 121 3.31 -0.39 0.82
C ALA A 121 3.61 0.84 1.69
N LEU A 122 2.61 1.72 1.89
CA LEU A 122 2.72 2.87 2.78
C LEU A 122 2.92 2.46 4.25
N THR A 123 2.26 1.39 4.70
CA THR A 123 2.50 0.82 6.04
C THR A 123 3.94 0.35 6.18
N ALA A 124 4.47 -0.44 5.24
CA ALA A 124 5.86 -0.90 5.29
C ALA A 124 6.87 0.26 5.38
N ALA A 125 6.68 1.28 4.53
CA ALA A 125 7.53 2.47 4.51
C ALA A 125 7.50 3.25 5.82
N SER A 126 6.31 3.38 6.43
CA SER A 126 6.14 4.01 7.75
C SER A 126 6.96 3.32 8.85
N PHE A 127 7.32 2.05 8.65
CA PHE A 127 8.11 1.26 9.58
C PHE A 127 9.55 0.98 9.09
N GLY A 128 10.04 1.75 8.11
CA GLY A 128 11.46 1.73 7.72
C GLY A 128 11.80 0.80 6.55
N LEU A 129 10.81 0.14 5.94
CA LEU A 129 10.96 -0.80 4.84
C LEU A 129 10.44 -0.18 3.54
N SER A 130 11.33 0.09 2.58
CA SER A 130 10.94 0.60 1.25
C SER A 130 10.04 -0.40 0.54
N ALA A 131 9.06 0.09 -0.23
CA ALA A 131 8.03 -0.77 -0.81
C ALA A 131 7.61 -0.36 -2.22
N LEU A 132 7.12 -1.34 -2.97
CA LEU A 132 6.57 -1.21 -4.31
C LEU A 132 5.11 -1.65 -4.29
N ALA A 133 4.20 -0.81 -4.77
CA ALA A 133 2.81 -1.19 -5.06
C ALA A 133 2.64 -1.39 -6.56
N VAL A 134 2.06 -2.51 -6.99
CA VAL A 134 1.94 -2.88 -8.41
C VAL A 134 0.49 -3.15 -8.74
N SER A 135 0.00 -2.46 -9.77
CA SER A 135 -1.38 -2.55 -10.25
C SER A 135 -1.39 -2.72 -11.76
N LEU A 136 -2.31 -3.53 -12.30
CA LEU A 136 -2.44 -3.77 -13.74
C LEU A 136 -3.87 -3.45 -14.16
N ALA A 137 -4.03 -2.65 -15.22
CA ALA A 137 -5.35 -2.33 -15.75
C ALA A 137 -6.12 -3.60 -16.13
N VAL A 138 -7.45 -3.55 -16.00
CA VAL A 138 -8.27 -4.75 -16.20
C VAL A 138 -8.29 -5.15 -17.68
N ALA A 139 -8.06 -6.44 -17.95
CA ALA A 139 -8.28 -7.10 -19.24
C ALA A 139 -8.81 -8.52 -19.02
N ASP A 140 -9.36 -9.12 -20.08
CA ASP A 140 -9.85 -10.49 -20.07
C ASP A 140 -9.25 -11.27 -21.25
N PRO A 141 -8.32 -12.22 -21.02
CA PRO A 141 -7.73 -12.57 -19.72
C PRO A 141 -6.75 -11.49 -19.19
N MET A 142 -6.47 -11.52 -17.87
CA MET A 142 -5.48 -10.65 -17.24
C MET A 142 -4.04 -11.03 -17.66
N PRO A 143 -3.24 -10.09 -18.21
CA PRO A 143 -1.89 -10.38 -18.70
C PRO A 143 -0.83 -10.10 -17.60
N TRP A 144 -0.86 -10.85 -16.50
CA TRP A 144 0.01 -10.58 -15.33
C TRP A 144 1.51 -10.50 -15.66
N ASP A 145 1.96 -11.28 -16.65
CA ASP A 145 3.36 -11.31 -17.09
C ASP A 145 3.82 -9.98 -17.71
N ASP A 146 2.90 -9.14 -18.21
CA ASP A 146 3.23 -7.82 -18.76
C ASP A 146 3.80 -6.87 -17.69
N ALA A 147 3.61 -7.17 -16.40
CA ALA A 147 4.19 -6.38 -15.31
C ALA A 147 5.68 -6.69 -15.04
N ARG A 148 6.23 -7.78 -15.59
CA ARG A 148 7.57 -8.29 -15.25
C ARG A 148 8.66 -7.23 -15.36
N ASP A 149 8.82 -6.65 -16.55
CA ASP A 149 9.93 -5.73 -16.83
C ASP A 149 9.77 -4.41 -16.06
N HIS A 150 8.52 -3.99 -15.83
CA HIS A 150 8.20 -2.81 -15.02
C HIS A 150 8.49 -3.03 -13.53
N ILE A 151 8.28 -4.24 -13.01
CA ILE A 151 8.66 -4.60 -11.64
C ILE A 151 10.18 -4.59 -11.49
N GLU A 152 10.91 -5.16 -12.46
CA GLU A 152 12.38 -5.15 -12.44
C GLU A 152 12.95 -3.72 -12.46
N GLU A 153 12.46 -2.88 -13.38
CA GLU A 153 12.86 -1.47 -13.48
C GLU A 153 12.54 -0.70 -12.18
N ALA A 154 11.35 -0.89 -11.62
CA ALA A 154 10.92 -0.21 -10.39
C ALA A 154 11.74 -0.66 -9.17
N LEU A 155 12.09 -1.94 -9.06
CA LEU A 155 12.94 -2.43 -7.98
C LEU A 155 14.36 -1.86 -8.08
N GLY A 156 14.89 -1.70 -9.30
CA GLY A 156 16.16 -0.99 -9.52
C GLY A 156 16.12 0.45 -9.01
N LEU A 157 15.06 1.20 -9.35
CA LEU A 157 14.85 2.55 -8.85
C LEU A 157 14.68 2.59 -7.32
N LEU A 158 13.92 1.66 -6.75
CA LEU A 158 13.65 1.59 -5.31
C LEU A 158 14.92 1.28 -4.51
N ALA A 159 15.85 0.50 -5.07
CA ALA A 159 17.11 0.16 -4.43
C ALA A 159 18.08 1.34 -4.29
N GLU A 160 18.00 2.31 -5.20
CA GLU A 160 18.79 3.55 -5.16
C GLU A 160 18.08 4.70 -4.44
N ALA A 161 16.77 4.56 -4.19
CA ALA A 161 15.96 5.57 -3.53
C ALA A 161 16.29 5.69 -2.03
N PRO A 162 15.94 6.83 -1.39
CA PRO A 162 15.98 6.95 0.05
C PRO A 162 15.21 5.81 0.75
N ARG A 163 15.65 5.45 1.96
CA ARG A 163 14.90 4.49 2.78
C ARG A 163 13.48 4.99 3.03
N SER A 164 12.54 4.05 3.20
CA SER A 164 11.12 4.36 3.39
C SER A 164 10.47 5.03 2.17
N THR A 165 11.04 4.85 0.98
CA THR A 165 10.37 5.24 -0.27
C THR A 165 9.28 4.23 -0.63
N VAL A 166 8.15 4.74 -1.11
CA VAL A 166 7.15 3.93 -1.81
C VAL A 166 7.12 4.31 -3.28
N LEU A 167 7.19 3.32 -4.16
CA LEU A 167 6.89 3.50 -5.58
C LEU A 167 5.53 2.85 -5.89
N ASN A 168 4.63 3.60 -6.52
CA ASN A 168 3.34 3.09 -7.01
C ASN A 168 3.41 2.94 -8.53
N VAL A 169 3.29 1.70 -9.01
CA VAL A 169 3.39 1.33 -10.42
C VAL A 169 2.04 0.89 -10.96
N ASN A 170 1.64 1.47 -12.09
CA ASN A 170 0.46 1.06 -12.83
C ASN A 170 0.84 0.62 -14.24
N VAL A 171 0.43 -0.59 -14.62
CA VAL A 171 0.73 -1.21 -15.91
C VAL A 171 -0.54 -1.22 -16.78
N PRO A 172 -0.50 -0.74 -18.03
CA PRO A 172 -1.66 -0.77 -18.93
C PRO A 172 -1.93 -2.20 -19.45
N ALA A 173 -3.19 -2.50 -19.72
CA ALA A 173 -3.61 -3.83 -20.19
C ALA A 173 -3.51 -3.95 -21.72
N ARG A 174 -2.30 -3.91 -22.27
CA ARG A 174 -2.08 -4.01 -23.72
C ARG A 174 -0.91 -4.94 -24.04
N ALA A 175 -1.24 -6.03 -24.73
CA ALA A 175 -0.28 -6.99 -25.25
C ALA A 175 0.80 -6.29 -26.12
N ALA A 176 2.01 -6.22 -25.59
CA ALA A 176 3.25 -6.02 -26.33
C ALA A 176 3.53 -4.64 -27.02
N ALA A 177 2.98 -3.52 -26.54
CA ALA A 177 3.38 -2.20 -27.06
C ALA A 177 3.47 -1.07 -26.03
N ALA A 178 4.06 -1.30 -24.86
CA ALA A 178 4.64 -0.21 -24.08
C ALA A 178 6.06 0.09 -24.62
N ALA A 179 6.14 0.73 -25.78
CA ALA A 179 7.38 1.31 -26.25
C ALA A 179 7.78 2.45 -25.29
N GLY A 180 8.51 2.11 -24.23
CA GLY A 180 9.18 3.07 -23.35
C GLY A 180 8.86 2.94 -21.87
N GLY A 181 9.41 1.88 -21.24
CA GLY A 181 9.74 1.77 -19.81
C GLY A 181 8.71 2.28 -18.81
N LEU A 182 9.16 2.58 -17.59
CA LEU A 182 8.38 3.34 -16.63
C LEU A 182 8.44 4.83 -16.94
N ARG A 183 7.30 5.51 -16.78
CA ARG A 183 7.24 6.97 -16.82
C ARG A 183 6.95 7.54 -15.44
N TRP A 184 7.76 8.50 -15.01
CA TRP A 184 7.43 9.31 -13.84
C TRP A 184 6.12 10.05 -14.09
N ALA A 185 5.24 10.00 -13.10
CA ALA A 185 3.93 10.63 -13.15
C ALA A 185 3.63 11.40 -11.87
N ILE A 186 2.75 12.39 -11.95
CA ILE A 186 2.13 13.01 -10.77
C ILE A 186 0.81 12.29 -10.43
N LEU A 187 0.39 12.33 -9.16
CA LEU A 187 -0.94 11.81 -8.80
C LEU A 187 -2.03 12.71 -9.39
N ASP A 188 -2.99 12.12 -10.11
CA ASP A 188 -4.23 12.82 -10.41
C ASP A 188 -5.02 13.17 -9.13
N ARG A 189 -5.84 14.22 -9.19
CA ARG A 189 -6.60 14.69 -8.02
C ARG A 189 -7.78 13.81 -7.63
N PHE A 190 -8.39 13.08 -8.58
CA PHE A 190 -9.61 12.31 -8.32
C PHE A 190 -9.64 10.92 -8.98
N GLY A 191 -8.65 10.60 -9.82
CA GLY A 191 -8.66 9.40 -10.66
C GLY A 191 -9.75 9.44 -11.74
N SER A 192 -9.93 8.33 -12.45
CA SER A 192 -10.94 8.25 -13.54
C SER A 192 -12.39 8.22 -13.05
N PHE A 193 -12.62 7.91 -11.76
CA PHE A 193 -13.97 7.68 -11.24
C PHE A 193 -14.22 8.35 -9.89
N ARG A 194 -15.42 8.93 -9.73
CA ARG A 194 -15.98 9.32 -8.43
C ARG A 194 -17.01 8.31 -7.98
N VAL A 195 -16.94 7.96 -6.70
CA VAL A 195 -18.00 7.23 -6.01
C VAL A 195 -19.17 8.19 -5.78
N ALA A 196 -20.28 7.94 -6.46
CA ALA A 196 -21.54 8.64 -6.24
C ALA A 196 -22.54 7.71 -5.52
N VAL A 197 -23.36 8.29 -4.63
CA VAL A 197 -24.50 7.57 -4.06
C VAL A 197 -25.59 7.55 -5.13
N ALA A 198 -25.80 6.38 -5.76
CA ALA A 198 -26.74 6.19 -6.85
C ALA A 198 -28.19 6.17 -6.36
N ASP A 199 -28.44 5.58 -5.20
CA ASP A 199 -29.76 5.55 -4.55
C ASP A 199 -29.64 5.45 -3.03
N ARG A 200 -30.65 5.96 -2.33
CA ARG A 200 -30.87 5.83 -0.89
C ARG A 200 -32.29 5.31 -0.69
N HIS A 201 -32.42 3.99 -0.58
CA HIS A 201 -33.69 3.34 -0.28
C HIS A 201 -33.50 2.41 0.93
N ASP A 202 -34.45 2.40 1.86
CA ASP A 202 -34.49 1.50 3.02
C ASP A 202 -33.15 1.32 3.77
N ALA A 203 -32.47 2.42 4.10
CA ALA A 203 -31.17 2.44 4.79
C ALA A 203 -30.01 1.76 4.02
N GLN A 204 -30.15 1.52 2.71
CA GLN A 204 -29.10 1.03 1.84
C GLN A 204 -28.51 2.19 1.02
N VAL A 205 -27.20 2.13 0.80
CA VAL A 205 -26.46 3.09 -0.04
C VAL A 205 -25.84 2.29 -1.18
N GLN A 206 -26.29 2.55 -2.40
CA GLN A 206 -25.65 1.98 -3.58
C GLN A 206 -24.61 2.95 -4.12
N LEU A 207 -23.41 2.45 -4.36
CA LEU A 207 -22.32 3.22 -4.96
C LEU A 207 -22.27 2.97 -6.46
N GLU A 208 -22.03 4.03 -7.23
CA GLU A 208 -21.76 3.96 -8.66
C GLU A 208 -20.48 4.72 -8.97
N TYR A 209 -19.66 4.15 -9.85
CA TYR A 209 -18.51 4.84 -10.43
C TYR A 209 -18.98 5.74 -11.57
N ARG A 210 -18.77 7.05 -11.42
CA ARG A 210 -19.03 8.03 -12.48
C ARG A 210 -17.75 8.63 -12.97
N ALA A 211 -17.62 8.79 -14.29
CA ALA A 211 -16.53 9.58 -14.86
C ALA A 211 -16.52 10.97 -14.22
N THR A 212 -15.35 11.44 -13.80
CA THR A 212 -15.18 12.74 -13.15
C THR A 212 -15.58 13.91 -14.05
N GLY A 213 -15.46 13.73 -15.39
CA GLY A 213 -15.64 14.79 -16.38
C GLY A 213 -14.57 15.89 -16.31
N THR A 214 -13.57 15.73 -15.44
CA THR A 214 -12.46 16.67 -15.31
C THR A 214 -11.41 16.39 -16.35
N LYS A 215 -10.86 17.44 -16.95
CA LYS A 215 -9.68 17.33 -17.80
C LYS A 215 -8.52 16.84 -16.95
N LEU A 216 -8.01 15.65 -17.27
CA LEU A 216 -6.82 15.10 -16.63
C LEU A 216 -5.59 15.92 -17.01
N ASP A 217 -4.67 16.04 -16.06
CA ASP A 217 -3.32 16.53 -16.36
C ASP A 217 -2.61 15.48 -17.24
N PRO A 218 -2.05 15.84 -18.42
CA PRO A 218 -1.38 14.88 -19.30
C PRO A 218 -0.18 14.17 -18.64
N ASP A 219 0.41 14.76 -17.59
CA ASP A 219 1.52 14.17 -16.85
C ASP A 219 1.04 13.36 -15.62
N SER A 220 -0.27 13.27 -15.41
CA SER A 220 -0.85 12.45 -14.33
C SER A 220 -0.75 10.96 -14.63
N ASP A 221 -0.63 10.18 -13.55
CA ASP A 221 -0.63 8.72 -13.59
C ASP A 221 -1.84 8.16 -14.33
N THR A 222 -3.01 8.74 -14.09
CA THR A 222 -4.28 8.35 -14.71
C THR A 222 -4.25 8.59 -16.22
N ALA A 223 -3.86 9.79 -16.67
CA ALA A 223 -3.82 10.12 -18.09
C ALA A 223 -2.78 9.29 -18.87
N LEU A 224 -1.62 9.06 -18.26
CA LEU A 224 -0.54 8.29 -18.87
C LEU A 224 -0.92 6.81 -19.02
N VAL A 225 -1.53 6.21 -18.01
CA VAL A 225 -2.02 4.82 -18.08
C VAL A 225 -3.15 4.68 -19.11
N GLU A 226 -4.10 5.62 -19.14
CA GLU A 226 -5.16 5.66 -20.17
C GLU A 226 -4.58 5.81 -21.59
N SER A 227 -3.44 6.51 -21.70
CA SER A 227 -2.69 6.66 -22.95
C SER A 227 -1.82 5.45 -23.31
N GLY A 228 -1.76 4.42 -22.46
CA GLY A 228 -1.05 3.18 -22.69
C GLY A 228 0.41 3.17 -22.21
N TYR A 229 0.79 4.06 -21.29
CA TYR A 229 2.11 4.05 -20.68
C TYR A 229 2.07 3.43 -19.28
N ALA A 230 3.09 2.63 -18.95
CA ALA A 230 3.32 2.24 -17.56
C ALA A 230 3.85 3.45 -16.77
N THR A 231 3.35 3.62 -15.55
CA THR A 231 3.70 4.78 -14.72
C THR A 231 4.36 4.36 -13.43
N VAL A 232 5.20 5.25 -12.90
CA VAL A 232 5.75 5.17 -11.55
C VAL A 232 5.57 6.52 -10.86
N THR A 233 5.00 6.48 -9.66
CA THR A 233 4.82 7.64 -8.81
C THR A 233 5.49 7.38 -7.47
N ALA A 234 6.40 8.26 -7.05
CA ALA A 234 6.98 8.19 -5.71
C ALA A 234 5.99 8.76 -4.69
N LEU A 235 5.75 8.00 -3.62
CA LEU A 235 4.86 8.36 -2.54
C LEU A 235 5.63 8.47 -1.23
N GLU A 236 5.23 9.44 -0.42
CA GLU A 236 5.60 9.54 0.98
C GLU A 236 4.43 9.05 1.84
N ALA A 237 4.68 8.18 2.81
CA ALA A 237 3.62 7.61 3.64
C ALA A 237 2.98 8.65 4.55
N ILE A 238 3.79 9.38 5.31
CA ILE A 238 3.34 10.40 6.26
C ILE A 238 4.35 11.55 6.20
N ARG A 239 3.86 12.76 5.88
CA ARG A 239 4.64 14.00 5.92
C ARG A 239 4.02 14.95 6.95
N ALA A 240 4.84 15.45 7.88
CA ALA A 240 4.45 16.57 8.73
C ALA A 240 4.54 17.87 7.92
N ILE A 241 3.54 18.75 8.08
CA ILE A 241 3.64 20.11 7.57
C ILE A 241 4.65 20.86 8.45
N PRO A 242 5.72 21.43 7.87
CA PRO A 242 6.69 22.23 8.62
C PRO A 242 5.99 23.38 9.38
N PRO A 243 6.36 23.67 10.65
CA PRO A 243 5.73 24.74 11.42
C PRO A 243 5.81 26.13 10.76
N ASP A 244 6.83 26.36 9.93
CA ASP A 244 7.03 27.60 9.15
C ASP A 244 6.08 27.74 7.95
N GLU A 245 5.45 26.65 7.51
CA GLU A 245 4.34 26.68 6.54
C GLU A 245 2.97 26.96 7.23
N LEU A 246 2.94 27.02 8.57
CA LEU A 246 1.73 27.25 9.37
C LEU A 246 1.68 28.68 9.94
N PRO A 247 0.49 29.21 10.25
CA PRO A 247 0.36 30.49 10.94
C PRO A 247 1.12 30.48 12.27
N GLU A 248 1.79 31.59 12.59
CA GLU A 248 2.42 31.77 13.89
C GLU A 248 1.39 31.62 15.02
N ARG A 249 1.74 30.84 16.03
CA ARG A 249 0.94 30.66 17.23
C ARG A 249 1.75 31.12 18.43
N GLU A 250 1.20 32.06 19.21
CA GLU A 250 1.79 32.38 20.51
C GLU A 250 1.87 31.12 21.37
N PRO A 251 3.03 30.84 22.00
CA PRO A 251 3.14 29.69 22.88
C PRO A 251 2.10 29.81 24.00
N PRO A 252 1.52 28.69 24.46
CA PRO A 252 0.61 28.73 25.59
C PRO A 252 1.32 29.37 26.79
N PRO A 253 0.60 30.12 27.65
CA PRO A 253 1.19 30.70 28.84
C PRO A 253 1.87 29.61 29.67
N THR A 254 3.06 29.90 30.17
CA THR A 254 3.77 28.96 31.04
C THR A 254 2.89 28.73 32.28
N PRO A 255 2.54 27.47 32.63
CA PRO A 255 1.75 27.24 33.82
C PRO A 255 2.49 27.83 35.02
N GLU A 256 1.81 28.69 35.79
CA GLU A 256 2.39 29.24 37.01
C GLU A 256 2.85 28.09 37.90
N PRO A 257 4.06 28.19 38.50
CA PRO A 257 4.50 27.18 39.44
C PRO A 257 3.44 27.07 40.53
N ARG A 258 2.87 25.86 40.72
CA ARG A 258 2.01 25.60 41.88
C ARG A 258 2.86 25.93 43.11
N LEU A 259 2.50 27.00 43.81
CA LEU A 259 3.06 27.29 45.12
C LEU A 259 2.85 26.03 45.97
N ALA A 260 3.96 25.46 46.47
CA ALA A 260 3.87 24.38 47.43
C ALA A 260 2.98 24.86 48.60
N PRO A 261 2.08 24.03 49.14
CA PRO A 261 1.31 24.41 50.31
C PRO A 261 2.30 24.86 51.39
N GLY A 262 2.08 26.06 51.92
CA GLY A 262 2.93 26.62 52.97
C GLY A 262 3.00 25.68 54.17
N PRO A 263 4.09 25.69 54.95
CA PRO A 263 4.23 24.83 56.12
C PRO A 263 3.23 25.29 57.19
N GLY A 264 2.02 24.72 57.21
CA GLY A 264 0.97 25.22 58.11
C GLY A 264 -0.32 24.42 58.21
N GLU A 265 -0.55 23.38 57.41
CA GLU A 265 -1.73 22.51 57.59
C GLU A 265 -1.30 21.06 57.76
N MET A 266 -1.01 20.68 59.01
CA MET A 266 -1.16 19.28 59.41
C MET A 266 -2.66 19.01 59.55
N PRO A 267 -3.21 17.97 58.91
CA PRO A 267 -4.58 17.54 59.18
C PRO A 267 -4.67 17.03 60.61
N ALA A 268 -5.70 17.46 61.34
CA ALA A 268 -6.06 16.85 62.62
C ALA A 268 -6.35 15.35 62.40
N ALA A 269 -5.75 14.52 63.24
CA ALA A 269 -6.01 13.09 63.26
C ALA A 269 -7.38 12.82 63.87
N ASP A 270 -8.22 12.10 63.14
CA ASP A 270 -9.27 11.22 63.64
C ASP A 270 -9.23 9.91 62.86
#